data_AF-A0A7J4E4G8-F1
#
_entry.id   AF-A0A7J4E4G8-F1
#
_cell.length_a   1.000
_cell.length_b   1.000
_cell.length_c   1.000
_cell.angle_alpha   90.00
_cell.angle_beta   90.00
_cell.angle_gamma   90.00
#
_symmetry.space_group_name_H-M   'P 1'
#
loop_
_entity.id
_entity.type
_entity.pdbx_description
1 polymer ?
#
loop_
_entity_poly.entity_id
_entity_poly.type
_entity_poly.pdbx_seq_one_letter_code
_entity_poly.pdbx_strand_id
1 'polypeptide(L)' 'MELSKEGAERIVEAVKEALMKKPDATLKLGDKEIKRSELAKVIDMMDEKGRRELAKIMLELALKRK' A
#
# COMPACT_ATOMS: atom_id res chain seq x y z
N MET A 1 11.23 13.06 7.77
CA MET A 1 11.95 12.69 6.53
C MET A 1 10.99 12.94 5.38
N GLU A 2 11.31 13.80 4.42
CA GLU A 2 10.46 13.94 3.24
C GLU A 2 10.71 12.78 2.28
N LEU A 3 9.63 12.09 1.90
CA LEU A 3 9.68 11.02 0.91
C LEU A 3 9.77 11.65 -0.50
N SER A 4 10.80 11.29 -1.27
CA SER A 4 10.90 11.69 -2.68
C SER A 4 9.80 11.04 -3.51
N LYS A 5 9.49 11.60 -4.69
CA LYS A 5 8.48 11.05 -5.60
C LYS A 5 8.81 9.62 -6.02
N GLU A 6 10.04 9.38 -6.48
CA GLU A 6 10.50 8.04 -6.85
C GLU A 6 10.50 7.07 -5.66
N GLY A 7 10.84 7.54 -4.46
CA GLY A 7 10.81 6.73 -3.25
C GLY A 7 9.38 6.32 -2.88
N ALA A 8 8.41 7.23 -3.03
CA ALA A 8 7.00 6.96 -2.82
C ALA A 8 6.49 5.88 -3.77
N GLU A 9 6.74 6.05 -5.08
CA GLU A 9 6.31 5.09 -6.10
C GLU A 9 6.91 3.70 -5.86
N ARG A 10 8.20 3.60 -5.52
CA ARG A 10 8.83 2.31 -5.22
C ARG A 10 8.20 1.59 -4.04
N ILE A 11 7.81 2.32 -2.99
CA ILE A 11 7.13 1.73 -1.83
C ILE A 11 5.74 1.27 -2.22
N VAL A 12 4.97 2.10 -2.95
CA VAL A 12 3.62 1.75 -3.40
C VAL A 12 3.63 0.49 -4.28
N GLU A 13 4.56 0.41 -5.23
CA GLU A 13 4.69 -0.78 -6.09
C GLU A 13 5.07 -2.02 -5.28
N ALA A 14 6.00 -1.91 -4.33
CA ALA A 14 6.34 -3.04 -3.46
C ALA A 14 5.13 -3.55 -2.65
N VAL A 15 4.26 -2.64 -2.20
CA VAL A 15 3.01 -3.00 -1.51
C VAL A 15 2.06 -3.73 -2.44
N LYS A 16 1.86 -3.23 -3.66
CA LYS A 16 1.02 -3.89 -4.67
C LYS A 16 1.55 -5.28 -5.00
N GLU A 17 2.84 -5.43 -5.27
CA GLU A 17 3.47 -6.73 -5.52
C GLU A 17 3.24 -7.70 -4.36
N ALA A 18 3.37 -7.23 -3.12
CA ALA A 18 3.12 -8.05 -1.94
C ALA A 18 1.66 -8.52 -1.83
N LEU A 19 0.69 -7.65 -2.17
CA LEU A 19 -0.73 -8.02 -2.23
C LEU A 19 -0.98 -9.08 -3.31
N MET A 20 -0.36 -8.92 -4.47
CA MET A 20 -0.52 -9.81 -5.63
C MET A 20 0.14 -11.18 -5.47
N LYS A 21 0.99 -11.42 -4.46
CA LYS A 21 1.51 -12.76 -4.13
C LYS A 21 0.43 -13.76 -3.70
N LYS A 22 -0.68 -13.27 -3.13
CA LYS A 22 -1.84 -14.09 -2.71
C LYS A 22 -3.13 -13.33 -3.03
N PRO A 23 -3.48 -13.17 -4.31
CA PRO A 23 -4.50 -12.20 -4.74
C PRO A 23 -5.91 -12.52 -4.24
N ASP A 24 -6.19 -13.80 -3.96
CA ASP A 24 -7.49 -14.28 -3.46
C ASP A 24 -7.61 -14.26 -1.93
N ALA A 25 -6.51 -14.03 -1.20
CA ALA A 25 -6.59 -13.89 0.24
C ALA A 25 -7.38 -12.64 0.61
N THR A 26 -8.19 -12.73 1.65
CA THR A 26 -8.98 -11.61 2.17
C THR A 26 -8.24 -10.89 3.29
N LEU A 27 -8.53 -9.60 3.43
CA LEU A 27 -8.10 -8.74 4.52
C LEU A 27 -9.35 -8.11 5.14
N LYS A 28 -9.37 -8.00 6.47
CA LYS A 28 -10.45 -7.33 7.19
C LYS A 28 -10.18 -5.83 7.27
N LEU A 29 -11.12 -5.02 6.79
CA LEU A 29 -11.14 -3.56 6.87
C LEU A 29 -12.41 -3.14 7.60
N GLY A 30 -12.30 -2.97 8.92
CA GLY A 30 -13.46 -2.72 9.77
C GLY A 30 -14.40 -3.93 9.80
N ASP A 31 -15.64 -3.72 9.39
CA ASP A 31 -16.69 -4.73 9.24
C ASP A 31 -16.67 -5.44 7.88
N LYS A 32 -15.84 -4.98 6.94
CA LYS A 32 -15.74 -5.53 5.58
C LYS A 32 -14.56 -6.46 5.41
N GLU A 33 -14.71 -7.40 4.50
CA GLU A 33 -13.60 -8.19 3.95
C GLU A 33 -13.35 -7.76 2.51
N ILE A 34 -12.08 -7.54 2.16
CA ILE A 34 -11.65 -7.19 0.82
C ILE A 34 -10.63 -8.20 0.32
N LYS A 35 -10.68 -8.57 -0.96
CA LYS A 35 -9.61 -9.37 -1.55
C LYS A 35 -8.34 -8.52 -1.71
N ARG A 36 -7.17 -9.13 -1.55
CA ARG A 36 -5.90 -8.44 -1.79
C ARG A 36 -5.78 -7.88 -3.20
N SER A 37 -6.30 -8.58 -4.20
CA SER A 37 -6.37 -8.12 -5.59
C SER A 37 -7.25 -6.86 -5.77
N GLU A 38 -8.36 -6.76 -5.04
CA GLU A 38 -9.21 -5.57 -5.05
C GLU A 38 -8.51 -4.40 -4.37
N LEU A 39 -7.84 -4.64 -3.25
CA LEU A 39 -7.03 -3.61 -2.59
C LEU A 39 -5.90 -3.10 -3.49
N ALA A 40 -5.23 -3.99 -4.24
CA ALA A 40 -4.21 -3.59 -5.21
C ALA A 40 -4.78 -2.66 -6.31
N LYS A 41 -5.99 -2.96 -6.82
CA LYS A 41 -6.68 -2.09 -7.79
C LYS A 41 -7.02 -0.72 -7.21
N VAL A 42 -7.44 -0.66 -5.93
CA VAL A 42 -7.71 0.63 -5.26
C VAL A 42 -6.43 1.46 -5.20
N ILE A 43 -5.28 0.84 -4.91
CA ILE A 43 -3.98 1.52 -4.90
C ILE A 43 -3.63 2.06 -6.30
N ASP A 44 -3.95 1.30 -7.36
CA ASP A 44 -3.74 1.77 -8.74
C ASP A 44 -4.57 3.00 -9.09
N MET A 45 -5.76 3.14 -8.50
CA MET A 45 -6.65 4.28 -8.71
C MET A 45 -6.29 5.52 -7.86
N MET A 46 -5.34 5.41 -6.93
CA MET A 46 -4.90 6.54 -6.12
C MET A 46 -4.18 7.59 -6.96
N ASP A 47 -4.47 8.86 -6.67
CA ASP A 47 -3.71 9.98 -7.20
C ASP A 47 -2.31 10.08 -6.56
N GLU A 48 -1.48 11.00 -7.05
CA GLU A 48 -0.12 11.20 -6.53
C GLU A 48 -0.10 11.50 -5.02
N LYS A 49 -1.11 12.23 -4.52
CA LYS A 49 -1.22 12.56 -3.10
C LYS A 49 -1.51 11.30 -2.28
N GLY A 50 -2.50 10.51 -2.66
CA GLY A 50 -2.87 9.26 -1.99
C GLY A 50 -1.74 8.24 -2.01
N ARG A 51 -1.05 8.10 -3.15
CA ARG A 51 0.16 7.26 -3.27
C ARG A 51 1.25 7.69 -2.29
N ARG A 52 1.51 9.00 -2.19
CA ARG A 52 2.54 9.55 -1.29
C ARG A 52 2.17 9.37 0.18
N GLU A 53 0.89 9.51 0.54
CA GLU A 53 0.40 9.24 1.90
C GLU A 53 0.51 7.77 2.26
N LEU A 54 0.09 6.86 1.39
CA LEU A 54 0.25 5.41 1.57
C LEU A 54 1.73 5.05 1.80
N ALA A 55 2.62 5.58 0.97
CA ALA A 55 4.05 5.31 1.09
C ALA A 55 4.64 5.79 2.43
N LYS A 56 4.22 6.98 2.91
CA LYS A 56 4.62 7.50 4.23
C LYS A 56 4.16 6.59 5.36
N ILE A 57 2.89 6.18 5.35
CA ILE A 57 2.32 5.29 6.37
C ILE A 57 3.11 3.97 6.41
N MET A 58 3.38 3.38 5.24
CA MET A 58 4.11 2.12 5.15
C MET A 58 5.55 2.24 5.65
N LEU A 59 6.23 3.35 5.35
CA LEU A 59 7.57 3.61 5.87
C LEU A 59 7.57 3.78 7.39
N GLU A 60 6.63 4.55 7.94
CA GLU A 60 6.50 4.74 9.39
C GLU A 60 6.25 3.43 10.13
N LEU A 61 5.38 2.56 9.58
CA LEU A 61 5.12 1.24 10.15
C LEU A 61 6.35 0.33 10.10
N ALA A 62 7.15 0.40 9.04
CA ALA A 62 8.40 -0.37 8.93
C ALA A 62 9.44 0.08 9.95
N LEU A 63 9.53 1.38 10.21
CA LEU A 63 10.47 1.97 11.17
C LEU A 63 10.06 1.71 12.63
N LYS A 64 8.75 1.67 12.94
CA LYS A 64 8.22 1.35 14.28
C LYS A 64 8.40 -0.10 14.71
N ARG A 65 8.81 -0.99 13.80
CA ARG A 65 9.10 -2.41 14.11
C ARG A 65 10.55 -2.67 14.54
N LYS A 66 11.36 -1.61 14.71
CA LYS A 66 12.70 -1.64 15.32
C LYS A 66 12.63 -1.08 16.73
#